data_AF-A0A0Q9KGA6-F1
#
_entry.id   AF-A0A0Q9KGA6-F1
#
_cell.length_a   1.000
_cell.length_b   1.000
_cell.length_c   1.000
_cell.angle_alpha   90.00
_cell.angle_beta   90.00
_cell.angle_gamma   90.00
#
_symmetry.space_group_name_H-M   'P 1'
#
loop_
_entity.id
_entity.type
_entity.pdbx_description
1 polymer ?
#
loop_
_entity_poly.entity_id
_entity_poly.type
_entity_poly.pdbx_seq_one_letter_code
_entity_poly.pdbx_strand_id
1 'polypeptide(L)'
;MINATQLADHLDKSVFSIAFAGNTILQAGTYQAPYIHNIHSIHYIVRGTGFYVMNNVKYTLEAGSVMMFVPETTFEWSVSEAEDVEIYHIRFDYRICCKEKQEWISRSSDSWLAPLRGMLTTVRPAEVRRCFDKVFQLWKAYIPFRNIAAIWRFGSYGFL
;
A
#
# COMPACT_ATOMS: atom_id res chain seq x y z
N MET A 1 -9.80 0.19 -20.41
CA MET A 1 -9.56 1.46 -19.69
C MET A 1 -10.73 1.65 -18.73
N ILE A 2 -10.48 1.74 -17.42
CA ILE A 2 -11.53 1.92 -16.40
C ILE A 2 -11.84 3.41 -16.31
N ASN A 3 -13.12 3.81 -16.33
CA ASN A 3 -13.51 5.20 -16.11
C ASN A 3 -13.80 5.50 -14.63
N ALA A 4 -13.92 6.78 -14.29
CA ALA A 4 -14.11 7.22 -12.91
C ALA A 4 -15.37 6.63 -12.25
N THR A 5 -16.47 6.50 -12.99
CA THR A 5 -17.74 5.93 -12.48
C THR A 5 -17.61 4.44 -12.18
N GLN A 6 -16.96 3.68 -13.08
CA GLN A 6 -16.69 2.25 -12.89
C GLN A 6 -15.75 2.02 -11.70
N LEU A 7 -14.75 2.90 -11.54
CA LEU A 7 -13.86 2.83 -10.38
C LEU A 7 -14.60 3.14 -9.08
N ALA A 8 -15.42 4.19 -9.06
CA ALA A 8 -16.20 4.55 -7.87
C ALA A 8 -17.17 3.45 -7.45
N ASP A 9 -17.94 2.88 -8.39
CA ASP A 9 -18.85 1.75 -8.14
C ASP A 9 -18.08 0.52 -7.59
N HIS A 10 -16.89 0.24 -8.13
CA HIS A 10 -16.07 -0.86 -7.64
C HIS A 10 -15.56 -0.62 -6.22
N LEU A 11 -15.07 0.59 -5.93
CA LEU A 11 -14.58 0.95 -4.60
C LEU A 11 -15.70 0.97 -3.56
N ASP A 12 -16.91 1.40 -3.92
CA ASP A 12 -18.09 1.38 -3.05
C ASP A 12 -18.48 -0.04 -2.64
N LYS A 13 -18.35 -1.00 -3.57
CA LYS A 13 -18.59 -2.43 -3.32
C LYS A 13 -17.40 -3.13 -2.66
N SER A 14 -16.29 -2.44 -2.43
CA SER A 14 -15.06 -3.03 -1.91
C SER A 14 -14.96 -2.88 -0.40
N VAL A 15 -14.60 -3.97 0.27
CA VAL A 15 -14.22 -3.98 1.68
C VAL A 15 -12.70 -4.15 1.76
N PHE A 16 -12.03 -3.17 2.35
CA PHE A 16 -10.58 -3.16 2.51
C PHE A 16 -10.15 -3.62 3.90
N SER A 17 -9.07 -4.36 3.96
CA SER A 17 -8.37 -4.76 5.19
C SER A 17 -6.94 -4.27 5.11
N ILE A 18 -6.54 -3.39 6.04
CA ILE A 18 -5.16 -2.91 6.12
C ILE A 18 -4.32 -4.00 6.77
N ALA A 19 -3.32 -4.50 6.04
CA ALA A 19 -2.35 -5.48 6.54
C ALA A 19 -1.18 -4.78 7.25
N PHE A 20 -0.82 -3.58 6.79
CA PHE A 20 0.26 -2.78 7.36
C PHE A 20 0.16 -1.32 6.93
N ALA A 21 0.50 -0.39 7.82
CA ALA A 21 0.76 1.00 7.45
C ALA A 21 2.04 1.50 8.13
N GLY A 22 2.86 2.22 7.39
CA GLY A 22 4.16 2.69 7.86
C GLY A 22 4.58 4.04 7.29
N ASN A 23 5.48 4.70 8.00
CA ASN A 23 6.28 5.83 7.53
C ASN A 23 7.74 5.38 7.59
N THR A 24 8.45 5.43 6.47
CA THR A 24 9.83 4.97 6.33
C THR A 24 10.68 6.06 5.71
N ILE A 25 11.88 6.22 6.26
CA ILE A 25 12.94 7.04 5.68
C ILE A 25 13.94 6.09 5.05
N LEU A 26 14.07 6.14 3.72
CA LEU A 26 15.07 5.45 2.95
C LEU A 26 16.32 6.35 2.88
N GLN A 27 17.46 5.81 3.29
CA GLN A 27 18.69 6.59 3.38
C GLN A 27 19.25 6.93 1.99
N ALA A 28 19.92 8.07 1.88
CA ALA A 28 20.61 8.47 0.66
C ALA A 28 21.55 7.37 0.13
N GLY A 29 21.56 7.20 -1.20
CA GLY A 29 22.39 6.20 -1.89
C GLY A 29 21.94 4.74 -1.70
N THR A 30 20.82 4.49 -1.01
CA THR A 30 20.31 3.13 -0.85
C THR A 30 19.70 2.59 -2.14
N TYR A 31 19.88 1.29 -2.34
CA TYR A 31 19.39 0.57 -3.49
C TYR A 31 18.76 -0.75 -3.04
N GLN A 32 17.66 -1.10 -3.70
CA GLN A 32 17.01 -2.40 -3.56
C GLN A 32 16.94 -3.07 -4.92
N ALA A 33 17.60 -4.23 -5.02
CA ALA A 33 17.55 -5.08 -6.19
C ALA A 33 16.11 -5.52 -6.52
N PRO A 34 15.81 -5.79 -7.81
CA PRO A 34 14.48 -6.19 -8.25
C PRO A 34 13.93 -7.39 -7.49
N TYR A 35 12.65 -7.29 -7.08
CA TYR A 35 11.90 -8.39 -6.48
C TYR A 35 10.44 -8.36 -6.94
N ILE A 36 9.69 -9.43 -6.65
CA ILE A 36 8.25 -9.50 -6.96
C ILE A 36 7.45 -9.05 -5.74
N HIS A 37 6.66 -8.00 -5.91
CA HIS A 37 5.77 -7.48 -4.89
C HIS A 37 4.37 -8.11 -5.04
N ASN A 38 4.00 -8.96 -4.08
CA ASN A 38 2.81 -9.85 -4.15
C ASN A 38 1.59 -9.40 -3.32
N ILE A 39 1.60 -8.16 -2.81
CA ILE A 39 0.50 -7.61 -2.00
C ILE A 39 0.06 -6.26 -2.58
N HIS A 40 -1.21 -5.88 -2.43
CA HIS A 40 -1.59 -4.53 -2.82
C HIS A 40 -0.93 -3.52 -1.89
N SER A 41 -0.32 -2.49 -2.46
CA SER A 41 0.25 -1.39 -1.69
C SER A 41 -0.01 -0.06 -2.36
N ILE A 42 -0.13 0.99 -1.55
CA ILE A 42 -0.06 2.37 -2.00
C ILE A 42 1.05 3.09 -1.25
N HIS A 43 1.93 3.76 -1.97
CA HIS A 43 2.99 4.59 -1.40
C HIS A 43 2.68 6.06 -1.71
N TYR A 44 2.91 6.93 -0.73
CA TYR A 44 2.90 8.38 -0.92
C TYR A 44 4.30 8.91 -0.63
N ILE A 45 4.87 9.63 -1.61
CA ILE A 45 6.22 10.20 -1.50
C ILE A 45 6.10 11.55 -0.79
N VAL A 46 6.72 11.67 0.39
CA VAL A 46 6.68 12.89 1.20
C VAL A 46 7.73 13.89 0.73
N ARG A 47 8.96 13.41 0.51
CA ARG A 47 10.13 14.20 0.09
C ARG A 47 11.25 13.29 -0.40
N GLY A 48 12.30 13.91 -0.94
CA GLY A 48 13.50 13.26 -1.45
C GLY A 48 13.43 12.96 -2.95
N THR A 49 14.53 12.44 -3.47
CA THR A 49 14.72 12.14 -4.89
C THR A 49 15.22 10.72 -5.10
N GLY A 50 14.81 10.10 -6.22
CA GLY A 50 15.15 8.73 -6.54
C GLY A 50 14.29 8.20 -7.69
N PHE A 51 14.24 6.88 -7.85
CA PHE A 51 13.35 6.26 -8.81
C PHE A 51 12.82 4.92 -8.32
N TYR A 52 11.62 4.59 -8.79
CA TYR A 52 11.03 3.26 -8.77
C TYR A 52 11.05 2.70 -10.20
N VAL A 53 11.38 1.43 -10.35
CA VAL A 53 11.13 0.69 -11.59
C VAL A 53 10.05 -0.34 -11.29
N MET A 54 8.88 -0.18 -11.90
CA MET A 54 7.74 -1.08 -11.74
C MET A 54 7.40 -1.70 -13.08
N ASN A 55 7.49 -3.03 -13.19
CA ASN A 55 7.29 -3.76 -14.45
C ASN A 55 8.07 -3.14 -15.63
N ASN A 56 9.36 -2.89 -15.43
CA ASN A 56 10.28 -2.28 -16.39
C ASN A 56 9.96 -0.82 -16.79
N VAL A 57 9.00 -0.16 -16.13
CA VAL A 57 8.73 1.26 -16.32
C VAL A 57 9.36 2.04 -15.17
N LYS A 58 10.22 3.00 -15.51
CA LYS A 58 10.90 3.87 -14.55
C LYS A 58 10.03 5.09 -14.22
N TYR A 59 9.80 5.31 -12.94
CA TYR A 59 9.09 6.45 -12.36
C TYR A 59 10.03 7.22 -11.45
N THR A 60 10.19 8.52 -11.70
CA THR A 60 10.93 9.41 -10.80
C THR A 60 10.11 9.63 -9.53
N LEU A 61 10.77 9.59 -8.37
CA LEU A 61 10.13 9.92 -7.11
C LEU A 61 10.00 11.43 -6.99
N GLU A 62 8.75 11.90 -6.88
CA GLU A 62 8.42 13.31 -6.71
C GLU A 62 7.53 13.46 -5.48
N ALA A 63 7.81 14.48 -4.66
CA ALA A 63 7.00 14.77 -3.47
C ALA A 63 5.54 15.04 -3.88
N GLY A 64 4.60 14.36 -3.23
CA GLY A 64 3.17 14.44 -3.57
C GLY A 64 2.67 13.32 -4.50
N SER A 65 3.57 12.57 -5.12
CA SER A 65 3.19 11.45 -5.99
C SER A 65 2.71 10.24 -5.18
N VAL A 66 1.74 9.53 -5.76
CA VAL A 66 1.21 8.27 -5.23
C VAL A 66 1.58 7.15 -6.19
N MET A 67 2.14 6.06 -5.64
CA MET A 67 2.47 4.86 -6.39
C MET A 67 1.54 3.72 -5.95
N MET A 68 0.89 3.07 -6.90
CA MET A 68 0.01 1.92 -6.67
C MET A 68 0.67 0.64 -7.13
N PHE A 69 0.75 -0.31 -6.21
CA PHE A 69 1.25 -1.66 -6.40
C PHE A 69 0.07 -2.62 -6.33
N VAL A 70 0.00 -3.50 -7.30
CA VAL A 70 -0.88 -4.68 -7.25
C VAL A 70 0.00 -5.93 -7.21
N PRO A 71 -0.52 -7.10 -6.78
CA PRO A 71 0.23 -8.34 -6.81
C PRO A 71 0.91 -8.61 -8.17
N GLU A 72 2.01 -9.36 -8.13
CA GLU A 72 2.84 -9.69 -9.29
C GLU A 72 3.48 -8.47 -9.97
N THR A 73 3.75 -7.41 -9.20
CA THR A 73 4.52 -6.27 -9.71
C THR A 73 6.01 -6.51 -9.49
N THR A 74 6.81 -6.59 -10.55
CA THR A 74 8.27 -6.52 -10.44
C THR A 74 8.64 -5.11 -10.00
N PHE A 75 9.42 -5.01 -8.93
CA PHE A 75 9.74 -3.74 -8.30
C PHE A 75 11.21 -3.65 -7.91
N GLU A 76 11.83 -2.55 -8.28
CA GLU A 76 13.19 -2.13 -7.95
C GLU A 76 13.14 -0.66 -7.56
N TRP A 77 14.04 -0.23 -6.67
CA TRP A 77 14.15 1.18 -6.33
C TRP A 77 15.57 1.62 -5.98
N SER A 78 15.83 2.90 -6.19
CA SER A 78 17.08 3.57 -5.82
C SER A 78 16.78 4.97 -5.29
N VAL A 79 17.47 5.35 -4.23
CA VAL A 79 17.44 6.69 -3.66
C VAL A 79 18.68 7.44 -4.13
N SER A 80 18.50 8.73 -4.43
CA SER A 80 19.61 9.64 -4.77
C SER A 80 20.67 9.64 -3.67
N GLU A 81 21.93 9.86 -4.04
CA GLU A 81 23.01 10.04 -3.06
C GLU A 81 22.93 11.39 -2.31
N ALA A 82 22.11 12.33 -2.80
CA ALA A 82 22.05 13.68 -2.27
C ALA A 82 21.20 13.80 -0.99
N GLU A 83 20.15 13.00 -0.84
CA GLU A 83 19.17 13.16 0.25
C GLU A 83 18.38 11.87 0.52
N ASP A 84 17.85 11.79 1.75
CA ASP A 84 16.93 10.73 2.15
C ASP A 84 15.57 10.89 1.47
N VAL A 85 14.90 9.76 1.23
CA VAL A 85 13.52 9.71 0.74
C VAL A 85 12.58 9.28 1.85
N GLU A 86 11.55 10.07 2.11
CA GLU A 86 10.51 9.73 3.09
C GLU A 86 9.23 9.28 2.39
N ILE A 87 8.72 8.12 2.79
CA ILE A 87 7.52 7.51 2.23
C ILE A 87 6.52 7.13 3.32
N TYR A 88 5.25 7.40 3.08
CA TYR A 88 4.18 6.62 3.70
C TYR A 88 3.84 5.44 2.80
N HIS A 89 3.56 4.28 3.39
CA HIS A 89 3.09 3.13 2.63
C HIS A 89 2.00 2.38 3.39
N ILE A 90 0.99 1.93 2.66
CA ILE A 90 -0.12 1.13 3.19
C ILE A 90 -0.18 -0.14 2.36
N ARG A 91 -0.10 -1.29 3.02
CA ARG A 91 -0.34 -2.61 2.42
C ARG A 91 -1.74 -3.05 2.82
N PHE A 92 -2.49 -3.58 1.87
CA PHE A 92 -3.87 -3.97 2.11
C PHE A 92 -4.28 -5.17 1.27
N ASP A 93 -5.34 -5.80 1.71
CA ASP A 93 -6.16 -6.70 0.92
C ASP A 93 -7.53 -6.07 0.73
N TYR A 94 -8.25 -6.47 -0.29
CA TYR A 94 -9.64 -6.06 -0.46
C TYR A 94 -10.47 -7.21 -1.03
N ARG A 95 -11.79 -7.13 -0.86
CA ARG A 95 -12.75 -8.05 -1.46
C ARG A 95 -13.98 -7.28 -1.90
N ILE A 96 -14.67 -7.80 -2.90
CA ILE A 96 -15.98 -7.26 -3.28
C ILE A 96 -17.03 -7.91 -2.39
N CYS A 97 -17.81 -7.08 -1.71
CA CYS A 97 -18.92 -7.47 -0.87
C CYS A 97 -20.10 -6.54 -1.12
N CYS A 98 -21.12 -7.02 -1.84
CA CYS A 98 -22.30 -6.21 -2.14
C CYS A 98 -23.56 -7.06 -2.23
N LYS A 99 -24.71 -6.41 -2.14
CA LYS A 99 -26.02 -7.05 -2.26
C LYS A 99 -26.55 -6.87 -3.68
N GLU A 100 -26.66 -7.96 -4.43
CA GLU A 100 -27.22 -7.96 -5.79
C GLU A 100 -28.49 -8.81 -5.79
N LYS A 101 -29.60 -8.27 -6.31
CA LYS A 101 -30.88 -9.02 -6.45
C LYS A 101 -31.34 -9.76 -5.19
N GLN A 102 -31.17 -9.12 -4.02
CA GLN A 102 -31.47 -9.67 -2.68
C GLN A 102 -30.48 -10.71 -2.12
N GLU A 103 -29.43 -11.06 -2.85
CA GLU A 103 -28.40 -12.00 -2.40
C GLU A 103 -27.09 -11.27 -2.08
N TRP A 104 -26.39 -11.73 -1.04
CA TRP A 104 -25.05 -11.24 -0.72
C TRP A 104 -24.02 -11.95 -1.57
N ILE A 105 -23.22 -11.16 -2.29
CA ILE A 105 -22.13 -11.66 -3.12
C ILE A 105 -20.81 -11.27 -2.48
N SER A 106 -19.93 -12.26 -2.32
CA SER A 106 -18.54 -12.08 -1.90
C SER A 106 -17.62 -12.65 -2.98
N ARG A 107 -16.71 -11.85 -3.52
CA ARG A 107 -15.74 -12.28 -4.55
C ARG A 107 -14.33 -11.90 -4.13
N SER A 108 -13.36 -12.71 -4.54
CA SER A 108 -11.93 -12.34 -4.46
C SER A 108 -11.70 -11.05 -5.23
N SER A 109 -10.75 -10.26 -4.73
CA SER A 109 -10.18 -9.17 -5.50
C SER A 109 -9.35 -9.74 -6.64
N ASP A 110 -9.98 -9.95 -7.79
CA ASP A 110 -9.25 -10.22 -9.01
C ASP A 110 -8.39 -8.98 -9.38
N SER A 111 -7.69 -9.04 -10.52
CA SER A 111 -6.77 -8.01 -11.02
C SER A 111 -7.40 -6.64 -11.38
N TRP A 112 -8.54 -6.28 -10.80
CA TRP A 112 -9.31 -5.08 -11.13
C TRP A 112 -8.57 -3.78 -10.89
N LEU A 113 -7.69 -3.73 -9.87
CA LEU A 113 -6.83 -2.57 -9.63
C LEU A 113 -5.60 -2.54 -10.54
N ALA A 114 -5.34 -3.58 -11.35
CA ALA A 114 -4.15 -3.64 -12.20
C ALA A 114 -4.02 -2.45 -13.18
N PRO A 115 -5.10 -1.85 -13.72
CA PRO A 115 -5.02 -0.63 -14.51
C PRO A 115 -4.56 0.60 -13.73
N LEU A 116 -4.60 0.58 -12.39
CA LEU A 116 -4.10 1.65 -11.55
C LEU A 116 -2.61 1.48 -11.19
N ARG A 117 -1.96 0.36 -11.60
CA ARG A 117 -0.56 0.10 -11.30
C ARG A 117 0.34 1.23 -11.79
N GLY A 118 1.30 1.63 -10.96
CA GLY A 118 2.28 2.67 -11.28
C GLY A 118 1.95 4.00 -10.61
N MET A 119 2.34 5.10 -11.25
CA MET A 119 2.16 6.45 -10.70
C MET A 119 0.74 6.98 -10.96
N LEU A 120 0.06 7.36 -9.89
CA LEU A 120 -1.25 8.00 -9.93
C LEU A 120 -1.12 9.52 -9.87
N THR A 121 -1.96 10.21 -10.64
CA THR A 121 -2.05 11.67 -10.58
C THR A 121 -2.74 12.10 -9.27
N THR A 122 -2.04 12.93 -8.49
CA THR A 122 -2.57 13.45 -7.22
C THR A 122 -3.19 14.84 -7.40
N VAL A 123 -4.50 14.96 -7.13
CA VAL A 123 -5.18 16.26 -7.04
C VAL A 123 -5.36 16.58 -5.56
N ARG A 124 -4.61 17.58 -5.04
CA ARG A 124 -4.52 17.98 -3.61
C ARG A 124 -3.57 17.10 -2.76
N PRO A 125 -2.24 17.16 -3.01
CA PRO A 125 -1.25 16.33 -2.29
C PRO A 125 -1.28 16.53 -0.77
N ALA A 126 -1.58 17.74 -0.26
CA ALA A 126 -1.68 17.99 1.17
C ALA A 126 -2.83 17.22 1.84
N GLU A 127 -3.97 17.06 1.17
CA GLU A 127 -5.10 16.26 1.67
C GLU A 127 -4.76 14.77 1.65
N VAL A 128 -4.16 14.30 0.57
CA VAL A 128 -3.72 12.91 0.45
C VAL A 128 -2.70 12.57 1.54
N ARG A 129 -1.69 13.42 1.77
CA ARG A 129 -0.72 13.25 2.86
C ARG A 129 -1.42 13.13 4.22
N ARG A 130 -2.41 13.98 4.51
CA ARG A 130 -3.18 13.92 5.77
C ARG A 130 -3.91 12.58 5.92
N CYS A 131 -4.45 12.02 4.84
CA CYS A 131 -5.06 10.69 4.87
C CYS A 131 -4.03 9.60 5.22
N PHE A 132 -2.86 9.60 4.56
CA PHE A 132 -1.80 8.63 4.85
C PHE A 132 -1.31 8.73 6.30
N ASP A 133 -1.05 9.95 6.79
CA ASP A 133 -0.66 10.16 8.18
C ASP A 133 -1.74 9.68 9.14
N LYS A 134 -3.02 10.02 8.89
CA LYS A 134 -4.12 9.56 9.74
C LYS A 134 -4.22 8.04 9.78
N VAL A 135 -4.11 7.36 8.64
CA VAL A 135 -4.10 5.89 8.57
C VAL A 135 -2.91 5.33 9.36
N PHE A 136 -1.73 5.89 9.21
CA PHE A 136 -0.54 5.47 9.96
C PHE A 136 -0.69 5.66 11.47
N GLN A 137 -1.19 6.81 11.94
CA GLN A 137 -1.44 7.05 13.36
C GLN A 137 -2.49 6.08 13.92
N LEU A 138 -3.57 5.83 13.17
CA LEU A 138 -4.60 4.87 13.57
C LEU A 138 -4.04 3.44 13.62
N TRP A 139 -3.20 3.05 12.66
CA TRP A 139 -2.55 1.74 12.65
C TRP A 139 -1.58 1.55 13.83
N LYS A 140 -0.82 2.59 14.19
CA LYS A 140 0.03 2.56 15.39
C LYS A 140 -0.78 2.44 16.68
N ALA A 141 -1.92 3.11 16.75
CA ALA A 141 -2.83 3.04 17.88
C ALA A 141 -3.65 1.75 17.92
N TYR A 142 -3.75 1.03 16.80
CA TYR A 142 -4.35 -0.29 16.68
C TYR A 142 -3.45 -1.33 17.37
N ILE A 143 -3.40 -1.26 18.70
CA ILE A 143 -2.95 -2.32 19.58
C ILE A 143 -3.93 -3.47 19.35
N PRO A 144 -3.54 -4.60 18.76
CA PRO A 144 -4.51 -5.66 18.60
C PRO A 144 -4.68 -6.36 19.94
N PHE A 145 -5.84 -6.97 20.09
CA PHE A 145 -6.13 -8.19 20.85
C PHE A 145 -5.09 -9.35 20.65
N ARG A 146 -3.95 -9.12 19.99
CA ARG A 146 -2.76 -9.98 19.96
C ARG A 146 -2.19 -10.25 21.35
N ASN A 147 -2.31 -9.31 22.29
CA ASN A 147 -1.86 -9.57 23.68
C ASN A 147 -2.82 -10.49 24.45
N ILE A 148 -4.08 -10.65 24.04
CA ILE A 148 -4.99 -11.61 24.70
C ILE A 148 -4.76 -13.02 24.14
N ALA A 149 -4.43 -13.17 22.85
CA ALA A 149 -4.05 -14.47 22.29
C ALA A 149 -2.62 -14.92 22.65
N ALA A 150 -1.70 -13.98 22.92
CA ALA A 150 -0.34 -14.29 23.37
C ALA A 150 -0.28 -14.75 24.84
N ILE A 151 -1.25 -14.35 25.68
CA ILE A 151 -1.37 -14.85 27.07
C ILE A 151 -1.84 -16.31 27.11
N TRP A 152 -2.45 -16.83 26.04
CA TRP A 152 -2.87 -18.24 25.95
C TRP A 152 -1.92 -19.14 25.14
N ARG A 153 -0.75 -18.63 24.69
CA ARG A 153 0.22 -19.42 23.91
C ARG A 153 1.65 -19.45 24.43
N PHE A 154 1.94 -18.86 25.59
CA PHE A 154 3.17 -19.16 26.33
C PHE A 154 2.91 -20.23 27.40
N GLY A 155 2.47 -21.39 26.92
CA GLY A 155 2.54 -22.65 27.63
C GLY A 155 3.35 -23.62 26.78
N SER A 156 4.56 -23.92 27.24
CA SER A 156 5.44 -25.03 26.83
C SER A 156 6.39 -24.86 25.64
N TYR A 157 7.67 -25.10 25.97
CA TYR A 157 8.88 -25.33 25.17
C TYR A 157 9.64 -24.08 24.68
N GLY A 158 10.88 -23.80 25.07
CA GLY A 158 11.90 -24.62 25.74
C GLY A 158 13.22 -24.48 24.97
N PHE A 159 14.27 -24.07 25.69
CA PHE A 159 15.65 -23.87 25.23
C PHE A 159 16.22 -25.03 24.38
N LEU A 160 16.81 -24.70 23.23
CA LEU A 160 18.23 -24.90 22.85
C LEU A 160 18.44 -24.53 21.37
#